data_AF-A0A957SAF5-F1
#
_entry.id   AF-A0A957SAF5-F1
#
_cell.length_a   1.000
_cell.length_b   1.000
_cell.length_c   1.000
_cell.angle_alpha   90.00
_cell.angle_beta   90.00
_cell.angle_gamma   90.00
#
_symmetry.space_group_name_H-M   'P 1'
#
loop_
_entity.id
_entity.type
_entity.pdbx_description
1 polymer ?
#
loop_
_entity_poly.entity_id
_entity_poly.type
_entity_poly.pdbx_seq_one_letter_code
_entity_poly.pdbx_strand_id
1 'polypeptide(L)'
;MLNPQSAICPGQSRQLPKRLMNPNNKLDAWCNAALEAGWLAVLVVAPMFFNVFSSRVFEPDKISLVRSIALFMLLVWLVKVANSGQLWLPAYGSNGLSADATHPPDSTPLWQRILRTPFFVPLVLLAIAYTLSTFFSVARFVSWWGSYQRLQGTYTYLSYVIIALLTAGHLRTPDQIRRLQHTFILVSLPIAIYGVIQHYDKDPLPWGGDVTTRVAANAGNAIFLAAYLLMAVFFTIERIYSSFAHLLGAYSEQTGDDAEPSNVQDMPAAFAGGAYMFVLMVQLLAIFWTQSRGPILGILLGIYLMGLLLFSSLRPRGYRVLTMSWVGLGLGGVIFLILLNTTAVGNAVRTIPSLSRLSTILDLESGTAIVRVLIWDGASRMVAPHAPIIYPDGS
;
A
#
# COMPACT_ATOMS: atom_id res chain seq x y z
N MET A 1 35.13 62.74 -25.08
CA MET A 1 35.41 61.94 -23.88
C MET A 1 35.54 60.49 -24.32
N LEU A 2 36.78 60.00 -24.37
CA LEU A 2 37.16 58.60 -24.64
C LEU A 2 37.35 57.89 -23.30
N ASN A 3 36.69 56.74 -23.09
CA ASN A 3 37.24 55.53 -22.43
C ASN A 3 36.21 54.36 -22.47
N PRO A 4 36.63 53.08 -22.40
CA PRO A 4 36.45 52.17 -23.52
C PRO A 4 35.98 50.74 -23.13
N GLN A 5 35.91 49.91 -24.16
CA GLN A 5 35.75 48.46 -24.25
C GLN A 5 36.29 47.59 -23.10
N SER A 6 35.53 46.54 -22.76
CA SER A 6 36.04 45.15 -22.69
C SER A 6 34.88 44.20 -23.09
N ALA A 7 34.81 43.80 -24.36
CA ALA A 7 35.50 42.63 -24.91
C ALA A 7 35.16 41.34 -24.14
N ILE A 8 34.04 40.72 -24.51
CA ILE A 8 33.74 39.32 -24.18
C ILE A 8 34.67 38.48 -25.07
N CYS A 9 35.80 38.05 -24.53
CA CYS A 9 36.67 37.07 -25.19
C CYS A 9 35.98 35.69 -25.24
N PRO A 10 35.82 35.08 -26.42
CA PRO A 10 35.42 33.68 -26.55
C PRO A 10 36.67 32.82 -26.36
N GLY A 11 36.88 32.26 -25.17
CA GLY A 11 38.10 31.48 -24.93
C GLY A 11 38.42 31.05 -23.50
N GLN A 12 37.51 31.17 -22.54
CA GLN A 12 37.66 30.47 -21.27
C GLN A 12 36.76 29.24 -21.30
N SER A 13 37.39 28.09 -21.55
CA SER A 13 36.88 26.81 -21.08
C SER A 13 36.53 26.98 -19.60
N ARG A 14 35.25 27.17 -19.29
CA ARG A 14 34.70 26.98 -17.96
C ARG A 14 35.00 25.52 -17.65
N GLN A 15 36.18 25.27 -17.07
CA GLN A 15 36.38 24.08 -16.27
C GLN A 15 35.29 24.18 -15.23
N LEU A 16 34.22 23.40 -15.44
CA LEU A 16 33.16 23.22 -14.47
C LEU A 16 33.88 22.98 -13.14
N PRO A 17 33.63 23.80 -12.10
CA PRO A 17 34.13 23.44 -10.79
C PRO A 17 33.57 22.04 -10.54
N LYS A 18 34.48 21.06 -10.41
CA LYS A 18 34.17 19.70 -9.98
C LYS A 18 33.34 19.87 -8.71
N ARG A 19 32.02 19.82 -8.90
CA ARG A 19 31.05 20.15 -7.87
C ARG A 19 31.36 19.25 -6.69
N LEU A 20 31.15 19.82 -5.51
CA LEU A 20 31.10 19.19 -4.21
C LEU A 20 30.05 18.06 -4.19
N MET A 21 30.26 17.00 -4.96
CA MET A 21 29.97 15.65 -4.51
C MET A 21 30.94 15.44 -3.36
N ASN A 22 30.43 15.40 -2.13
CA ASN A 22 31.16 14.66 -1.13
C ASN A 22 31.21 13.21 -1.66
N PRO A 23 32.37 12.70 -2.09
CA PRO A 23 32.42 11.40 -2.72
C PRO A 23 32.17 10.36 -1.63
N ASN A 24 31.09 9.61 -1.79
CA ASN A 24 31.09 8.18 -1.54
C ASN A 24 31.63 7.72 -0.18
N ASN A 25 30.80 7.78 0.85
CA ASN A 25 30.86 6.67 1.79
C ASN A 25 30.17 5.49 1.09
N LYS A 26 30.94 4.63 0.39
CA LYS A 26 30.40 3.46 -0.33
C LYS A 26 29.42 2.69 0.58
N LEU A 27 29.75 2.61 1.87
CA LEU A 27 28.92 2.03 2.91
C LEU A 27 27.51 2.64 2.98
N ASP A 28 27.35 3.95 2.87
CA ASP A 28 26.04 4.60 2.88
C ASP A 28 25.22 4.23 1.63
N ALA A 29 25.85 4.18 0.45
CA ALA A 29 25.19 3.70 -0.77
C ALA A 29 24.73 2.24 -0.62
N TRP A 30 25.58 1.38 -0.05
CA TRP A 30 25.22 -0.01 0.27
C TRP A 30 24.07 -0.09 1.30
N CYS A 31 24.10 0.72 2.36
CA CYS A 31 23.03 0.78 3.35
C CYS A 31 21.70 1.23 2.73
N ASN A 32 21.71 2.25 1.88
CA ASN A 32 20.52 2.72 1.19
C ASN A 32 19.95 1.64 0.25
N ALA A 33 20.82 0.97 -0.51
CA ALA A 33 20.42 -0.15 -1.37
C ALA A 33 19.87 -1.34 -0.56
N ALA A 34 20.47 -1.65 0.59
CA ALA A 34 20.01 -2.72 1.48
C ALA A 34 18.67 -2.40 2.16
N LEU A 35 18.44 -1.14 2.57
CA LEU A 35 17.14 -0.70 3.08
C LEU A 35 16.06 -0.80 2.00
N GLU A 36 16.41 -0.42 0.76
CA GLU A 36 15.53 -0.57 -0.39
C GLU A 36 15.19 -2.02 -0.71
N ALA A 37 16.20 -2.88 -0.78
CA ALA A 37 16.00 -4.32 -0.92
C ALA A 37 15.15 -4.89 0.22
N GLY A 38 15.30 -4.37 1.44
CA GLY A 38 14.52 -4.78 2.61
C GLY A 38 13.02 -4.56 2.45
N TRP A 39 12.57 -3.33 2.13
CA TRP A 39 11.13 -3.10 1.97
C TRP A 39 10.57 -3.73 0.69
N LEU A 40 11.36 -3.85 -0.39
CA LEU A 40 10.98 -4.65 -1.57
C LEU A 40 10.81 -6.13 -1.22
N ALA A 41 11.71 -6.69 -0.42
CA ALA A 41 11.63 -8.07 0.03
C ALA A 41 10.37 -8.32 0.88
N VAL A 42 9.99 -7.38 1.76
CA VAL A 42 8.73 -7.48 2.51
C VAL A 42 7.53 -7.55 1.56
N LEU A 43 7.50 -6.73 0.50
CA LEU A 43 6.42 -6.73 -0.49
C LEU A 43 6.32 -8.03 -1.29
N VAL A 44 7.39 -8.82 -1.38
CA VAL A 44 7.39 -10.13 -2.02
C VAL A 44 7.04 -11.22 -1.01
N VAL A 45 7.81 -11.30 0.08
CA VAL A 45 7.74 -12.40 1.06
C VAL A 45 6.42 -12.41 1.80
N ALA A 46 5.94 -11.26 2.27
CA ALA A 46 4.72 -11.20 3.08
C ALA A 46 3.48 -11.75 2.33
N PRO A 47 3.20 -11.38 1.07
CA PRO A 47 2.05 -11.93 0.37
C PRO A 47 2.30 -13.31 -0.27
N MET A 48 3.53 -13.65 -0.68
CA MET A 48 3.80 -14.91 -1.40
C MET A 48 4.02 -16.13 -0.50
N PHE A 49 4.65 -15.94 0.66
CA PHE A 49 5.13 -17.05 1.46
C PHE A 49 4.01 -17.76 2.23
N PHE A 50 3.96 -19.09 2.12
CA PHE A 50 3.23 -19.98 3.02
C PHE A 50 3.96 -21.33 3.06
N ASN A 51 3.79 -22.10 4.13
CA ASN A 51 4.51 -23.35 4.36
C ASN A 51 3.55 -24.50 4.66
N VAL A 52 3.33 -25.38 3.68
CA VAL A 52 2.39 -26.51 3.81
C VAL A 52 2.85 -27.53 4.86
N PHE A 53 4.15 -27.59 5.17
CA PHE A 53 4.69 -28.49 6.19
C PHE A 53 4.50 -27.96 7.61
N SER A 54 4.11 -26.70 7.77
CA SER A 54 3.81 -26.11 9.08
C SER A 54 2.37 -26.41 9.48
N SER A 55 2.14 -26.68 10.77
CA SER A 55 0.79 -26.83 11.33
C SER A 55 -0.06 -25.55 11.20
N ARG A 56 0.61 -24.42 10.91
CA ARG A 56 0.03 -23.10 10.68
C ARG A 56 0.52 -22.56 9.34
N VAL A 57 -0.07 -23.06 8.26
CA VAL A 57 0.43 -22.88 6.90
C VAL A 57 0.69 -21.42 6.48
N PHE A 58 -0.17 -20.47 6.89
CA PHE A 58 -0.21 -19.14 6.25
C PHE A 58 0.41 -17.98 7.04
N GLU A 59 0.52 -18.05 8.37
CA GLU A 59 0.76 -16.85 9.18
C GLU A 59 2.06 -16.83 9.99
N PRO A 60 2.35 -17.79 10.89
CA PRO A 60 3.47 -17.64 11.82
C PRO A 60 4.84 -17.55 11.15
N ASP A 61 5.10 -18.41 10.16
CA ASP A 61 6.39 -18.47 9.46
C ASP A 61 6.61 -17.18 8.64
N LYS A 62 5.55 -16.70 7.98
CA LYS A 62 5.53 -15.41 7.25
C LYS A 62 5.84 -14.24 8.17
N ILE A 63 5.21 -14.17 9.33
CA ILE A 63 5.43 -13.10 10.31
C ILE A 63 6.87 -13.14 10.84
N SER A 64 7.41 -14.34 11.04
CA SER A 64 8.79 -14.51 11.48
C SER A 64 9.77 -13.96 10.45
N LEU A 65 9.54 -14.22 9.16
CA LEU A 65 10.32 -13.63 8.07
C LEU A 65 10.23 -12.09 8.04
N VAL A 66 9.02 -11.53 8.17
CA VAL A 66 8.83 -10.07 8.18
C VAL A 66 9.53 -9.42 9.39
N ARG A 67 9.47 -10.05 10.58
CA ARG A 67 10.22 -9.60 11.77
C ARG A 67 11.72 -9.62 11.52
N SER A 68 12.26 -10.70 10.93
CA SER A 68 13.68 -10.81 10.61
C SER A 68 14.13 -9.73 9.61
N ILE A 69 13.33 -9.46 8.57
CA ILE A 69 13.62 -8.38 7.62
C ILE A 69 13.58 -7.01 8.33
N ALA A 70 12.60 -6.77 9.20
CA ALA A 70 12.52 -5.52 9.97
C ALA A 70 13.74 -5.30 10.86
N LEU A 71 14.20 -6.34 11.57
CA LEU A 71 15.42 -6.27 12.39
C LEU A 71 16.67 -6.05 11.55
N PHE A 72 16.78 -6.70 10.39
CA PHE A 72 17.88 -6.48 9.46
C PHE A 72 17.89 -5.04 8.94
N MET A 73 16.73 -4.51 8.52
CA MET A 73 16.60 -3.12 8.10
C MET A 73 16.97 -2.15 9.23
N LEU A 74 16.53 -2.43 10.46
CA LEU A 74 16.88 -1.63 11.63
C LEU A 74 18.40 -1.62 11.86
N LEU A 75 19.06 -2.78 11.79
CA LEU A 75 20.51 -2.90 11.93
C LEU A 75 21.25 -2.10 10.85
N VAL A 76 20.85 -2.26 9.57
CA VAL A 76 21.44 -1.50 8.45
C VAL A 76 21.26 0.00 8.65
N TRP A 77 20.10 0.42 9.11
CA TRP A 77 19.83 1.82 9.42
C TRP A 77 20.69 2.34 10.57
N LEU A 78 20.88 1.57 11.65
CA LEU A 78 21.77 1.94 12.76
C LEU A 78 23.22 2.11 12.29
N VAL A 79 23.72 1.19 11.44
CA VAL A 79 25.05 1.28 10.82
C VAL A 79 25.17 2.57 9.99
N LYS A 80 24.14 2.87 9.18
CA LYS A 80 24.10 4.10 8.39
C LYS A 80 24.15 5.35 9.27
N VAL A 81 23.36 5.40 10.34
CA VAL A 81 23.30 6.54 11.28
C VAL A 81 24.65 6.70 11.98
N ALA A 82 25.28 5.62 12.43
CA ALA A 82 26.60 5.67 13.05
C ALA A 82 27.69 6.21 12.10
N ASN A 83 27.57 5.89 10.82
CA ASN A 83 28.56 6.26 9.81
C ASN A 83 28.37 7.67 9.21
N SER A 84 27.12 8.08 8.97
CA SER A 84 26.79 9.34 8.28
C SER A 84 26.22 10.42 9.21
N GLY A 85 25.78 10.05 10.42
CA GLY A 85 25.02 10.91 11.32
C GLY A 85 23.60 11.23 10.82
N GLN A 86 23.21 10.77 9.63
CA GLN A 86 21.95 11.12 9.00
C GLN A 86 20.86 10.10 9.33
N LEU A 87 19.86 10.56 10.06
CA LEU A 87 18.70 9.77 10.47
C LEU A 87 17.71 9.50 9.32
N TRP A 88 17.52 10.49 8.45
CA TRP A 88 16.58 10.49 7.31
C TRP A 88 17.28 11.06 6.07
N LEU A 89 16.96 10.53 4.89
CA LEU A 89 17.43 11.14 3.65
C LEU A 89 16.71 12.49 3.44
N PRO A 90 17.41 13.51 2.92
CA PRO A 90 16.79 14.78 2.54
C PRO A 90 15.68 14.56 1.50
N ALA A 91 14.70 15.46 1.48
CA ALA A 91 13.62 15.43 0.49
C ALA A 91 14.22 15.51 -0.92
N TYR A 92 13.60 14.82 -1.88
CA TYR A 92 14.03 14.84 -3.27
C TYR A 92 13.81 16.23 -3.85
N GLY A 93 14.90 16.89 -4.23
CA GLY A 93 14.85 18.15 -4.97
C GLY A 93 14.69 17.86 -6.46
N SER A 94 13.65 18.40 -7.09
CA SER A 94 13.43 18.31 -8.55
C SER A 94 14.55 18.97 -9.36
N ASN A 95 15.33 19.86 -8.75
CA ASN A 95 16.46 20.51 -9.40
C ASN A 95 17.75 19.69 -9.19
N GLY A 96 17.98 18.72 -10.09
CA GLY A 96 19.25 18.02 -10.24
C GLY A 96 20.44 18.92 -10.63
N LEU A 97 20.23 20.24 -10.78
CA LEU A 97 21.27 21.22 -10.97
C LEU A 97 21.05 22.37 -9.99
N SER A 98 22.03 22.55 -9.10
CA SER A 98 22.13 23.66 -8.14
C SER A 98 21.20 23.47 -6.94
N ALA A 99 21.74 22.87 -5.88
CA ALA A 99 21.54 23.48 -4.57
C ALA A 99 22.03 24.92 -4.71
N ASP A 100 21.12 25.83 -5.04
CA ASP A 100 21.41 27.24 -5.09
C ASP A 100 21.82 27.61 -3.67
N ALA A 101 23.10 27.98 -3.50
CA ALA A 101 23.70 28.32 -2.21
C ALA A 101 23.11 29.61 -1.59
N THR A 102 21.98 30.06 -2.11
CA THR A 102 21.27 31.30 -1.81
C THR A 102 20.09 31.08 -0.86
N HIS A 103 19.60 29.85 -0.73
CA HIS A 103 18.63 29.50 0.31
C HIS A 103 19.33 28.74 1.45
N PRO A 104 19.36 29.29 2.68
CA PRO A 104 19.88 28.55 3.82
C PRO A 104 19.14 27.22 3.93
N PRO A 105 19.82 26.10 4.25
CA PRO A 105 19.16 24.83 4.47
C PRO A 105 18.04 25.07 5.48
N ASP A 106 16.80 24.75 5.12
CA ASP A 106 15.60 24.99 5.94
C ASP A 106 15.94 24.82 7.42
N SER A 107 16.02 25.91 8.18
CA SER A 107 16.45 25.88 9.59
C SER A 107 15.42 25.24 10.51
N THR A 108 14.39 24.62 9.93
CA THR A 108 13.38 23.87 10.64
C THR A 108 14.03 22.69 11.36
N PRO A 109 13.94 22.62 12.69
CA PRO A 109 14.50 21.52 13.45
C PRO A 109 13.82 20.20 13.06
N LEU A 110 14.58 19.10 13.10
CA LEU A 110 14.12 17.77 12.65
C LEU A 110 12.78 17.34 13.28
N TRP A 111 12.56 17.64 14.56
CA TRP A 111 11.32 17.30 15.25
C TRP A 111 10.09 17.97 14.62
N GLN A 112 10.20 19.24 14.17
CA GLN A 112 9.11 19.92 13.49
C GLN A 112 8.84 19.31 12.12
N ARG A 113 9.89 18.91 11.39
CA ARG A 113 9.73 18.23 10.10
C ARG A 113 9.02 16.90 10.27
N ILE A 114 9.39 16.13 11.29
CA ILE A 114 8.78 14.84 11.62
C ILE A 114 7.31 15.03 12.02
N LEU A 115 7.00 15.98 12.91
CA LEU A 115 5.62 16.25 13.34
C LEU A 115 4.72 16.77 12.23
N ARG A 116 5.27 17.44 11.21
CA ARG A 116 4.52 17.90 10.03
C ARG A 116 4.14 16.77 9.08
N THR A 117 4.70 15.57 9.23
CA THR A 117 4.28 14.43 8.41
C THR A 117 2.91 13.91 8.91
N PRO A 118 1.87 13.88 8.05
CA PRO A 118 0.47 13.77 8.48
C PRO A 118 0.15 12.45 9.21
N PHE A 119 0.92 11.38 8.97
CA PHE A 119 0.69 10.06 9.55
C PHE A 119 1.65 9.68 10.67
N PHE A 120 2.65 10.51 11.00
CA PHE A 120 3.62 10.16 12.03
C PHE A 120 3.02 10.18 13.44
N VAL A 121 2.26 11.22 13.78
CA VAL A 121 1.64 11.34 15.10
C VAL A 121 0.67 10.18 15.37
N PRO A 122 -0.28 9.83 14.48
CA PRO A 122 -1.12 8.66 14.67
C PRO A 122 -0.33 7.35 14.84
N LEU A 123 0.73 7.14 14.05
CA LEU A 123 1.57 5.94 14.13
C LEU A 123 2.25 5.80 15.49
N VAL A 124 2.82 6.91 16.00
CA VAL A 124 3.50 6.94 17.30
C VAL A 124 2.49 6.75 18.44
N LEU A 125 1.33 7.41 18.39
CA LEU A 125 0.28 7.22 19.39
C LEU A 125 -0.19 5.76 19.44
N LEU A 126 -0.33 5.11 18.28
CA LEU A 126 -0.71 3.70 18.23
C LEU A 126 0.40 2.78 18.76
N ALA A 127 1.68 3.09 18.49
CA ALA A 127 2.81 2.36 19.07
C ALA A 127 2.88 2.49 20.60
N ILE A 128 2.61 3.69 21.12
CA ILE A 128 2.50 3.94 22.57
C ILE A 128 1.32 3.13 23.13
N ALA A 129 0.16 3.17 22.49
CA ALA A 129 -1.03 2.43 22.92
C ALA A 129 -0.77 0.91 22.99
N TYR A 130 -0.16 0.32 21.96
CA TYR A 130 0.23 -1.10 21.95
C TYR A 130 1.21 -1.43 23.08
N THR A 131 2.20 -0.56 23.30
CA THR A 131 3.23 -0.76 24.35
C THR A 131 2.62 -0.69 25.75
N LEU A 132 1.79 0.34 26.02
CA LEU A 132 1.09 0.48 27.29
C LEU A 132 0.12 -0.67 27.52
N SER A 133 -0.70 -1.02 26.51
CA SER A 133 -1.62 -2.16 26.58
C SER A 133 -0.88 -3.46 26.89
N THR A 134 0.31 -3.66 26.30
CA THR A 134 1.14 -4.84 26.59
C THR A 134 1.69 -4.83 28.00
N PHE A 135 2.15 -3.68 28.49
CA PHE A 135 2.72 -3.54 29.82
C PHE A 135 1.68 -3.80 30.91
N PHE A 136 0.46 -3.28 30.74
CA PHE A 136 -0.65 -3.45 31.68
C PHE A 136 -1.50 -4.72 31.43
N SER A 137 -1.16 -5.52 30.42
CA SER A 137 -1.91 -6.74 30.10
C SER A 137 -1.76 -7.82 31.19
N VAL A 138 -2.84 -8.57 31.44
CA VAL A 138 -2.81 -9.77 32.30
C VAL A 138 -1.91 -10.85 31.70
N ALA A 139 -1.95 -11.01 30.37
CA ALA A 139 -1.16 -12.00 29.63
C ALA A 139 -0.05 -11.31 28.83
N ARG A 140 0.93 -10.72 29.53
CA ARG A 140 2.04 -9.94 28.92
C ARG A 140 2.81 -10.70 27.85
N PHE A 141 3.10 -11.99 28.08
CA PHE A 141 3.82 -12.83 27.13
C PHE A 141 3.05 -12.96 25.80
N VAL A 142 1.75 -13.28 25.87
CA VAL A 142 0.89 -13.41 24.69
C VAL A 142 0.70 -12.05 24.00
N SER A 143 0.62 -10.96 24.77
CA SER A 143 0.47 -9.61 24.23
C SER A 143 1.73 -9.15 23.48
N TRP A 144 2.91 -9.52 23.97
CA TRP A 144 4.18 -9.19 23.31
C TRP A 144 4.44 -10.04 22.06
N TRP A 145 4.35 -11.37 22.19
CA TRP A 145 4.71 -12.33 21.13
C TRP A 145 3.58 -12.63 20.14
N GLY A 146 2.33 -12.44 20.56
CA GLY A 146 1.14 -12.90 19.87
C GLY A 146 0.72 -14.31 20.30
N SER A 147 -0.48 -14.71 19.88
CA SER A 147 -0.94 -16.08 20.10
C SER A 147 -0.15 -17.09 19.27
N TYR A 148 -0.10 -18.34 19.72
CA TYR A 148 0.58 -19.42 18.99
C TYR A 148 0.09 -19.58 17.53
N GLN A 149 -1.19 -19.30 17.28
CA GLN A 149 -1.77 -19.44 15.95
C GLN A 149 -1.44 -18.30 14.99
N ARG A 150 -1.27 -17.09 15.52
CA ARG A 150 -1.24 -15.86 14.72
C ARG A 150 0.08 -15.12 14.81
N LEU A 151 0.86 -15.28 15.89
CA LEU A 151 2.04 -14.46 16.21
C LEU A 151 1.80 -12.94 16.09
N GLN A 152 0.55 -12.46 16.19
CA GLN A 152 0.20 -11.04 16.09
C GLN A 152 0.27 -10.37 17.47
N GLY A 153 1.49 -10.14 17.97
CA GLY A 153 1.73 -9.38 19.20
C GLY A 153 2.37 -8.01 18.93
N THR A 154 2.61 -7.26 20.00
CA THR A 154 3.25 -5.93 19.95
C THR A 154 4.60 -5.94 19.25
N TYR A 155 5.39 -7.01 19.39
CA TYR A 155 6.65 -7.14 18.65
C TYR A 155 6.44 -7.13 17.12
N THR A 156 5.38 -7.76 16.63
CA THR A 156 5.05 -7.77 15.19
C THR A 156 4.57 -6.41 14.73
N TYR A 157 3.72 -5.78 15.54
CA TYR A 157 3.25 -4.43 15.26
C TYR A 157 4.42 -3.45 15.16
N LEU A 158 5.36 -3.47 16.12
CA LEU A 158 6.56 -2.63 16.09
C LEU A 158 7.46 -2.94 14.88
N SER A 159 7.52 -4.20 14.42
CA SER A 159 8.23 -4.57 13.20
C SER A 159 7.61 -3.90 11.96
N TYR A 160 6.28 -3.84 11.87
CA TYR A 160 5.59 -3.09 10.80
C TYR A 160 5.86 -1.59 10.89
N VAL A 161 5.89 -1.02 12.11
CA VAL A 161 6.23 0.40 12.33
C VAL A 161 7.66 0.69 11.85
N ILE A 162 8.63 -0.17 12.17
CA ILE A 162 10.02 -0.04 11.70
C ILE A 162 10.07 -0.02 10.18
N ILE A 163 9.45 -1.00 9.52
CA ILE A 163 9.41 -1.06 8.05
C ILE A 163 8.77 0.21 7.48
N ALA A 164 7.66 0.66 8.03
CA ALA A 164 6.94 1.85 7.57
C ALA A 164 7.79 3.13 7.72
N LEU A 165 8.41 3.35 8.88
CA LEU A 165 9.25 4.53 9.13
C LEU A 165 10.51 4.53 8.27
N LEU A 166 11.19 3.39 8.15
CA LEU A 166 12.39 3.29 7.34
C LEU A 166 12.08 3.47 5.85
N THR A 167 10.97 2.92 5.37
CA THR A 167 10.49 3.15 4.00
C THR A 167 10.15 4.63 3.80
N ALA A 168 9.35 5.24 4.68
CA ALA A 168 9.00 6.66 4.60
C ALA A 168 10.23 7.59 4.65
N GLY A 169 11.30 7.16 5.32
CA GLY A 169 12.55 7.92 5.43
C GLY A 169 13.55 7.76 4.28
N HIS A 170 13.41 6.69 3.49
CA HIS A 170 14.37 6.33 2.45
C HIS A 170 13.77 6.24 1.04
N LEU A 171 12.44 6.24 0.93
CA LEU A 171 11.72 6.42 -0.32
C LEU A 171 11.77 7.90 -0.69
N ARG A 172 12.68 8.25 -1.59
CA ARG A 172 12.94 9.63 -2.01
C ARG A 172 12.84 9.82 -3.51
N THR A 173 13.23 8.84 -4.33
CA THR A 173 13.28 9.03 -5.78
C THR A 173 12.03 8.50 -6.48
N PRO A 174 11.64 9.08 -7.62
CA PRO A 174 10.54 8.56 -8.44
C PRO A 174 10.81 7.14 -8.93
N ASP A 175 12.08 6.75 -9.14
CA ASP A 175 12.45 5.37 -9.48
C ASP A 175 12.12 4.37 -8.39
N GLN A 176 12.30 4.73 -7.11
CA GLN A 176 11.93 3.87 -5.99
C GLN A 176 10.42 3.66 -5.93
N ILE A 177 9.64 4.71 -6.16
CA ILE A 177 8.17 4.63 -6.24
C ILE A 177 7.78 3.68 -7.38
N ARG A 178 8.40 3.84 -8.56
CA ARG A 178 8.18 2.93 -9.68
C ARG A 178 8.49 1.49 -9.30
N ARG A 179 9.66 1.20 -8.73
CA ARG A 179 10.01 -0.17 -8.30
C ARG A 179 9.00 -0.73 -7.30
N LEU A 180 8.59 0.06 -6.32
CA LEU A 180 7.56 -0.33 -5.35
C LEU A 180 6.26 -0.74 -6.05
N GLN A 181 5.75 0.10 -6.96
CA GLN A 181 4.53 -0.18 -7.72
C GLN A 181 4.68 -1.45 -8.57
N HIS A 182 5.77 -1.58 -9.34
CA HIS A 182 6.02 -2.74 -10.19
C HIS A 182 6.12 -4.03 -9.37
N THR A 183 6.83 -4.01 -8.25
CA THR A 183 6.91 -5.17 -7.36
C THR A 183 5.54 -5.54 -6.82
N PHE A 184 4.73 -4.57 -6.40
CA PHE A 184 3.38 -4.82 -5.90
C PHE A 184 2.49 -5.47 -6.97
N ILE A 185 2.50 -4.94 -8.19
CA ILE A 185 1.74 -5.46 -9.33
C ILE A 185 2.23 -6.85 -9.73
N LEU A 186 3.54 -7.02 -9.88
CA LEU A 186 4.16 -8.27 -10.31
C LEU A 186 3.94 -9.40 -9.31
N VAL A 187 3.98 -9.11 -8.00
CA VAL A 187 3.70 -10.09 -6.94
C VAL A 187 2.21 -10.44 -6.88
N SER A 188 1.32 -9.48 -7.17
CA SER A 188 -0.13 -9.75 -7.17
C SER A 188 -0.57 -10.71 -8.27
N LEU A 189 0.15 -10.78 -9.39
CA LEU A 189 -0.19 -11.63 -10.53
C LEU A 189 -0.15 -13.14 -10.17
N PRO A 190 0.96 -13.74 -9.71
CA PRO A 190 0.99 -15.16 -9.35
C PRO A 190 0.01 -15.49 -8.22
N ILE A 191 -0.21 -14.57 -7.28
CA ILE A 191 -1.19 -14.75 -6.19
C ILE A 191 -2.62 -14.81 -6.75
N ALA A 192 -2.97 -13.91 -7.67
CA ALA A 192 -4.28 -13.89 -8.29
C ALA A 192 -4.47 -15.12 -9.20
N ILE A 193 -3.47 -15.51 -9.99
CA ILE A 193 -3.46 -16.75 -10.79
C ILE A 193 -3.65 -17.97 -9.89
N TYR A 194 -3.00 -18.03 -8.72
CA TYR A 194 -3.20 -19.13 -7.80
C TYR A 194 -4.64 -19.19 -7.29
N GLY A 195 -5.25 -18.05 -6.98
CA GLY A 195 -6.69 -17.98 -6.69
C GLY A 195 -7.56 -18.49 -7.85
N VAL A 196 -7.19 -18.19 -9.11
CA VAL A 196 -7.86 -18.75 -10.29
C VAL A 196 -7.76 -20.26 -10.36
N ILE A 197 -6.58 -20.81 -10.11
CA ILE A 197 -6.33 -22.26 -10.11
C ILE A 197 -7.19 -22.96 -9.04
N GLN A 198 -7.27 -22.37 -7.84
CA GLN A 198 -8.12 -22.87 -6.75
C GLN A 198 -9.60 -22.91 -7.15
N HIS A 199 -10.10 -21.88 -7.83
CA HIS A 199 -11.50 -21.83 -8.27
C HIS A 199 -11.88 -23.02 -9.17
N TYR A 200 -10.96 -23.42 -10.06
CA TYR A 200 -11.16 -24.53 -10.99
C TYR A 200 -10.84 -25.91 -10.41
N ASP A 201 -10.64 -26.02 -9.09
CA ASP A 201 -10.32 -27.29 -8.42
C ASP A 201 -9.06 -27.98 -8.98
N LYS A 202 -8.09 -27.17 -9.43
CA LYS A 202 -6.79 -27.63 -9.96
C LYS A 202 -5.65 -27.50 -8.96
N ASP A 203 -5.96 -27.09 -7.74
CA ASP A 203 -5.00 -27.01 -6.65
C ASP A 203 -4.88 -28.38 -5.97
N PRO A 204 -3.71 -29.06 -6.06
CA PRO A 204 -3.53 -30.41 -5.52
C PRO A 204 -3.42 -30.45 -3.99
N LEU A 205 -3.38 -29.29 -3.32
CA LEU A 205 -3.15 -29.20 -1.88
C LEU A 205 -4.45 -29.49 -1.09
N PRO A 206 -4.40 -30.37 -0.06
CA PRO A 206 -5.58 -30.83 0.67
C PRO A 206 -6.03 -29.80 1.73
N TRP A 207 -6.58 -28.67 1.28
CA TRP A 207 -7.03 -27.62 2.17
C TRP A 207 -8.25 -28.06 3.00
N GLY A 208 -8.21 -27.78 4.30
CA GLY A 208 -9.31 -28.14 5.22
C GLY A 208 -10.58 -27.29 5.11
N GLY A 209 -10.60 -26.30 4.21
CA GLY A 209 -11.76 -25.42 3.99
C GLY A 209 -12.06 -25.27 2.51
N ASP A 210 -13.25 -24.76 2.19
CA ASP A 210 -13.66 -24.48 0.82
C ASP A 210 -12.84 -23.32 0.24
N VAL A 211 -11.93 -23.67 -0.68
CA VAL A 211 -11.09 -22.74 -1.44
C VAL A 211 -11.53 -22.60 -2.90
N THR A 212 -12.56 -23.34 -3.34
CA THR A 212 -13.01 -23.33 -4.74
C THR A 212 -14.11 -22.31 -4.95
N THR A 213 -15.12 -22.28 -4.06
CA THR A 213 -16.18 -21.25 -4.12
C THR A 213 -15.72 -19.92 -3.55
N ARG A 214 -14.77 -19.95 -2.59
CA ARG A 214 -14.18 -18.78 -1.94
C ARG A 214 -12.67 -18.89 -1.90
N VAL A 215 -12.05 -18.45 -2.99
CA VAL A 215 -10.61 -18.57 -3.19
C VAL A 215 -9.83 -17.82 -2.11
N ALA A 216 -8.74 -18.42 -1.64
CA ALA A 216 -7.95 -17.93 -0.51
C ALA A 216 -6.48 -17.68 -0.87
N ALA A 217 -5.99 -18.36 -1.91
CA ALA A 217 -4.61 -18.29 -2.43
C ALA A 217 -3.56 -18.32 -1.30
N ASN A 218 -2.45 -17.59 -1.46
CA ASN A 218 -1.34 -17.50 -0.51
C ASN A 218 -1.73 -16.84 0.83
N ALA A 219 -2.92 -16.24 0.92
CA ALA A 219 -3.38 -15.56 2.13
C ALA A 219 -4.09 -16.51 3.11
N GLY A 220 -4.54 -17.69 2.65
CA GLY A 220 -5.29 -18.64 3.48
C GLY A 220 -6.66 -18.15 3.94
N ASN A 221 -7.07 -16.97 3.48
CA ASN A 221 -8.37 -16.37 3.78
C ASN A 221 -8.80 -15.44 2.62
N ALA A 222 -10.00 -15.67 2.10
CA ALA A 222 -10.57 -14.89 1.01
C ALA A 222 -10.66 -13.37 1.29
N ILE A 223 -10.88 -12.97 2.55
CA ILE A 223 -10.94 -11.55 2.94
C ILE A 223 -9.55 -10.91 2.84
N PHE A 224 -8.52 -11.59 3.32
CA PHE A 224 -7.14 -11.10 3.27
C PHE A 224 -6.60 -11.06 1.85
N LEU A 225 -6.88 -12.10 1.05
CA LEU A 225 -6.54 -12.12 -0.37
C LEU A 225 -7.13 -10.92 -1.10
N ALA A 226 -8.45 -10.71 -0.97
CA ALA A 226 -9.11 -9.63 -1.68
C ALA A 226 -8.72 -8.24 -1.15
N ALA A 227 -8.42 -8.09 0.15
CA ALA A 227 -7.89 -6.83 0.68
C ALA A 227 -6.50 -6.50 0.10
N TYR A 228 -5.64 -7.50 -0.07
CA TYR A 228 -4.34 -7.32 -0.71
C TYR A 228 -4.47 -6.97 -2.20
N LEU A 229 -5.28 -7.73 -2.95
CA LEU A 229 -5.51 -7.49 -4.39
C LEU A 229 -6.19 -6.14 -4.63
N LEU A 230 -7.09 -5.70 -3.74
CA LEU A 230 -7.71 -4.37 -3.79
C LEU A 230 -6.65 -3.26 -3.85
N MET A 231 -5.59 -3.36 -3.04
CA MET A 231 -4.49 -2.39 -3.08
C MET A 231 -3.75 -2.44 -4.42
N ALA A 232 -3.56 -3.64 -4.97
CA ALA A 232 -2.84 -3.84 -6.23
C ALA A 232 -3.60 -3.28 -7.43
N VAL A 233 -4.94 -3.37 -7.40
CA VAL A 233 -5.83 -2.86 -8.44
C VAL A 233 -5.57 -1.37 -8.70
N PHE A 234 -5.48 -0.54 -7.66
CA PHE A 234 -5.29 0.91 -7.85
C PHE A 234 -3.90 1.26 -8.41
N PHE A 235 -2.85 0.55 -8.00
CA PHE A 235 -1.53 0.71 -8.62
C PHE A 235 -1.54 0.25 -10.09
N THR A 236 -2.27 -0.82 -10.39
CA THR A 236 -2.37 -1.36 -11.75
C THR A 236 -3.15 -0.40 -12.66
N ILE A 237 -4.26 0.16 -12.18
CA ILE A 237 -5.04 1.19 -12.90
C ILE A 237 -4.17 2.42 -13.19
N GLU A 238 -3.40 2.89 -12.22
CA GLU A 238 -2.53 4.05 -12.39
C GLU A 238 -1.41 3.79 -13.43
N ARG A 239 -0.85 2.58 -13.46
CA ARG A 239 0.10 2.17 -14.51
C ARG A 239 -0.54 2.07 -15.89
N ILE A 240 -1.75 1.49 -15.98
CA ILE A 240 -2.53 1.45 -17.23
C ILE A 240 -2.78 2.86 -17.74
N TYR A 241 -3.26 3.76 -16.89
CA TYR A 241 -3.49 5.16 -17.23
C TYR A 241 -2.21 5.83 -17.73
N SER A 242 -1.08 5.64 -17.04
CA SER A 242 0.21 6.20 -17.45
C SER A 242 0.66 5.69 -18.81
N SER A 243 0.50 4.39 -19.09
CA SER A 243 0.82 3.79 -20.39
C SER A 243 -0.06 4.35 -21.51
N PHE A 244 -1.37 4.47 -21.29
CA PHE A 244 -2.27 5.05 -22.29
C PHE A 244 -2.08 6.56 -22.49
N ALA A 245 -1.80 7.31 -21.41
CA ALA A 245 -1.51 8.73 -21.50
C ALA A 245 -0.24 9.00 -22.33
N HIS A 246 0.77 8.13 -22.22
CA HIS A 246 1.96 8.18 -23.07
C HIS A 246 1.61 7.95 -24.54
N LEU A 247 0.81 6.91 -24.85
CA LEU A 247 0.39 6.60 -26.23
C LEU A 247 -0.49 7.68 -26.87
N LEU A 248 -1.28 8.39 -26.07
CA LEU A 248 -2.13 9.49 -26.52
C LEU A 248 -1.37 10.81 -26.67
N GLY A 249 -0.04 10.82 -26.50
CA GLY A 249 0.79 12.02 -26.65
C GLY A 249 0.66 13.02 -25.51
N ALA A 250 -0.01 12.68 -24.40
CA ALA A 250 -0.20 13.61 -23.27
C ALA A 250 1.12 13.96 -22.54
N TYR A 251 2.20 13.22 -22.82
CA TYR A 251 3.55 13.45 -22.30
C TYR A 251 4.56 13.88 -23.38
N SER A 252 4.17 14.05 -24.64
CA SER A 252 5.10 14.32 -25.75
C SER A 252 5.46 15.80 -25.95
N GLU A 253 5.07 16.70 -25.04
CA GLU A 253 5.17 18.16 -25.25
C GLU A 253 6.44 18.79 -24.64
N GLN A 254 7.55 18.04 -24.54
CA GLN A 254 8.80 18.56 -23.97
C GLN A 254 10.08 18.03 -24.63
N THR A 255 10.05 17.83 -25.95
CA THR A 255 11.27 17.73 -26.77
C THR A 255 11.06 18.68 -27.95
N GLY A 256 11.99 19.63 -28.13
CA GLY A 256 11.88 20.69 -29.14
C GLY A 256 11.66 20.14 -30.56
N ASP A 257 11.17 21.04 -31.43
CA ASP A 257 10.64 20.88 -32.81
C ASP A 257 11.36 19.94 -33.81
N ASP A 258 12.41 19.21 -33.45
CA ASP A 258 13.22 18.38 -34.35
C ASP A 258 13.25 16.87 -33.99
N ALA A 259 12.37 16.38 -33.13
CA ALA A 259 12.30 14.94 -32.82
C ALA A 259 11.40 14.20 -33.81
N GLU A 260 11.98 13.35 -34.67
CA GLU A 260 11.22 12.41 -35.51
C GLU A 260 10.20 11.61 -34.68
N PRO A 261 9.02 11.26 -35.23
CA PRO A 261 8.03 10.44 -34.55
C PRO A 261 8.64 9.08 -34.22
N SER A 262 9.08 8.92 -32.98
CA SER A 262 9.79 7.72 -32.52
C SER A 262 8.83 6.56 -32.27
N ASN A 263 8.32 5.97 -33.36
CA ASN A 263 7.54 4.71 -33.38
C ASN A 263 8.17 3.58 -32.52
N VAL A 264 9.48 3.66 -32.23
CA VAL A 264 10.24 2.68 -31.44
C VAL A 264 9.91 2.74 -29.94
N GLN A 265 9.46 3.89 -29.40
CA GLN A 265 9.13 4.03 -27.97
C GLN A 265 7.63 3.77 -27.66
N ASP A 266 6.76 3.90 -28.66
CA ASP A 266 5.31 3.66 -28.50
C ASP A 266 4.97 2.17 -28.39
N MET A 267 5.72 1.31 -29.10
CA MET A 267 5.48 -0.13 -29.08
C MET A 267 5.72 -0.76 -27.69
N PRO A 268 6.84 -0.48 -26.98
CA PRO A 268 7.01 -0.90 -25.59
C PRO A 268 5.93 -0.38 -24.64
N ALA A 269 5.46 0.87 -24.82
CA ALA A 269 4.41 1.46 -23.98
C ALA A 269 3.05 0.76 -24.19
N ALA A 270 2.71 0.42 -25.44
CA ALA A 270 1.50 -0.34 -25.76
C ALA A 270 1.53 -1.77 -25.20
N PHE A 271 2.66 -2.49 -25.35
CA PHE A 271 2.82 -3.81 -24.76
C PHE A 271 2.75 -3.77 -23.24
N ALA A 272 3.37 -2.77 -22.60
CA ALA A 272 3.29 -2.58 -21.15
C ALA A 272 1.84 -2.32 -20.71
N GLY A 273 1.11 -1.44 -21.40
CA GLY A 273 -0.31 -1.17 -21.14
C GLY A 273 -1.18 -2.43 -21.25
N GLY A 274 -0.98 -3.23 -22.30
CA GLY A 274 -1.65 -4.52 -22.48
C GLY A 274 -1.32 -5.53 -21.37
N ALA A 275 -0.07 -5.60 -20.94
CA ALA A 275 0.34 -6.46 -19.83
C ALA A 275 -0.32 -6.06 -18.51
N TYR A 276 -0.38 -4.76 -18.18
CA TYR A 276 -1.08 -4.29 -16.99
C TYR A 276 -2.58 -4.53 -17.06
N MET A 277 -3.21 -4.39 -18.24
CA MET A 277 -4.63 -4.73 -18.43
C MET A 277 -4.90 -6.21 -18.17
N PHE A 278 -4.03 -7.09 -18.64
CA PHE A 278 -4.10 -8.52 -18.33
C PHE A 278 -3.99 -8.77 -16.82
N VAL A 279 -3.01 -8.16 -16.16
CA VAL A 279 -2.86 -8.27 -14.70
C VAL A 279 -4.11 -7.77 -13.97
N LEU A 280 -4.66 -6.62 -14.36
CA LEU A 280 -5.88 -6.06 -13.78
C LEU A 280 -7.07 -7.02 -13.93
N MET A 281 -7.24 -7.62 -15.11
CA MET A 281 -8.30 -8.60 -15.35
C MET A 281 -8.19 -9.79 -14.40
N VAL A 282 -6.99 -10.36 -14.24
CA VAL A 282 -6.75 -11.51 -13.35
C VAL A 282 -6.96 -11.11 -11.88
N GLN A 283 -6.51 -9.92 -11.46
CA GLN A 283 -6.76 -9.39 -10.11
C GLN A 283 -8.27 -9.26 -9.83
N LEU A 284 -9.03 -8.64 -10.73
CA LEU A 284 -10.48 -8.43 -10.55
C LEU A 284 -11.26 -9.75 -10.50
N LEU A 285 -10.87 -10.70 -11.35
CA LEU A 285 -11.48 -12.03 -11.40
C LEU A 285 -11.16 -12.84 -10.12
N ALA A 286 -9.94 -12.78 -9.60
CA ALA A 286 -9.60 -13.36 -8.30
C ALA A 286 -10.36 -12.67 -7.15
N ILE A 287 -10.47 -11.34 -7.14
CA ILE A 287 -11.28 -10.59 -6.16
C ILE A 287 -12.74 -11.05 -6.22
N PHE A 288 -13.31 -11.19 -7.42
CA PHE A 288 -14.69 -11.65 -7.60
C PHE A 288 -14.92 -13.04 -6.97
N TRP A 289 -13.99 -13.98 -7.16
CA TRP A 289 -14.09 -15.32 -6.59
C TRP A 289 -13.78 -15.42 -5.10
N THR A 290 -13.25 -14.37 -4.47
CA THR A 290 -13.17 -14.35 -3.00
C THR A 290 -14.54 -14.24 -2.31
N GLN A 291 -15.55 -13.74 -3.06
CA GLN A 291 -16.89 -13.47 -2.56
C GLN A 291 -16.89 -12.58 -1.31
N SER A 292 -15.92 -11.66 -1.22
CA SER A 292 -15.72 -10.78 -0.08
C SER A 292 -16.41 -9.42 -0.29
N ARG A 293 -17.36 -9.07 0.60
CA ARG A 293 -18.16 -7.83 0.50
C ARG A 293 -17.32 -6.57 0.64
N GLY A 294 -16.43 -6.54 1.64
CA GLY A 294 -15.63 -5.36 1.98
C GLY A 294 -14.75 -4.88 0.81
N PRO A 295 -13.97 -5.77 0.16
CA PRO A 295 -13.17 -5.42 -1.01
C PRO A 295 -13.98 -4.91 -2.21
N ILE A 296 -15.16 -5.47 -2.50
CA ILE A 296 -16.02 -4.94 -3.57
C ILE A 296 -16.45 -3.50 -3.24
N LEU A 297 -16.92 -3.25 -2.02
CA LEU A 297 -17.23 -1.90 -1.55
C LEU A 297 -16.00 -0.98 -1.58
N GLY A 298 -14.82 -1.52 -1.27
CA GLY A 298 -13.54 -0.81 -1.33
C GLY A 298 -13.17 -0.40 -2.76
N ILE A 299 -13.40 -1.25 -3.77
CA ILE A 299 -13.21 -0.90 -5.18
C ILE A 299 -14.16 0.23 -5.56
N LEU A 300 -15.47 0.09 -5.25
CA LEU A 300 -16.47 1.09 -5.58
C LEU A 300 -16.16 2.45 -4.93
N LEU A 301 -15.85 2.44 -3.64
CA LEU A 301 -15.47 3.65 -2.90
C LEU A 301 -14.16 4.25 -3.43
N GLY A 302 -13.15 3.43 -3.71
CA GLY A 302 -11.87 3.90 -4.21
C GLY A 302 -11.97 4.48 -5.63
N ILE A 303 -12.75 3.86 -6.52
CA ILE A 303 -13.06 4.44 -7.85
C ILE A 303 -13.83 5.75 -7.69
N TYR A 304 -14.81 5.80 -6.79
CA TYR A 304 -15.56 7.02 -6.49
C TYR A 304 -14.65 8.16 -6.02
N LEU A 305 -13.80 7.90 -5.02
CA LEU A 305 -12.85 8.89 -4.50
C LEU A 305 -11.81 9.29 -5.54
N MET A 306 -11.28 8.34 -6.32
CA MET A 306 -10.33 8.61 -7.40
C MET A 306 -10.96 9.53 -8.45
N GLY A 307 -12.22 9.29 -8.84
CA GLY A 307 -12.95 10.18 -9.75
C GLY A 307 -13.08 11.61 -9.20
N LEU A 308 -13.45 11.76 -7.92
CA LEU A 308 -13.52 13.07 -7.27
C LEU A 308 -12.17 13.79 -7.24
N LEU A 309 -11.10 13.06 -6.93
CA LEU A 309 -9.74 13.59 -6.92
C LEU A 309 -9.28 13.99 -8.31
N LEU A 310 -9.55 13.18 -9.34
CA LEU A 310 -9.22 13.48 -10.73
C LEU A 310 -9.95 14.74 -11.21
N PHE A 311 -11.26 14.86 -10.97
CA PHE A 311 -12.01 16.05 -11.39
C PHE A 311 -11.60 17.33 -10.64
N SER A 312 -11.31 17.22 -9.34
CA SER A 312 -10.88 18.38 -8.53
C SER A 312 -9.43 18.80 -8.80
N SER A 313 -8.56 17.85 -9.15
CA SER A 313 -7.15 18.10 -9.46
C SER A 313 -6.95 18.59 -10.90
N LEU A 314 -7.50 17.89 -11.90
CA LEU A 314 -7.29 18.22 -13.32
C LEU A 314 -8.19 19.37 -13.80
N ARG A 315 -9.32 19.61 -13.12
CA ARG A 315 -10.30 20.68 -13.42
C ARG A 315 -10.63 20.81 -14.93
N PRO A 316 -11.08 19.72 -15.59
CA PRO A 316 -11.43 19.77 -17.01
C PRO A 316 -12.58 20.75 -17.29
N ARG A 317 -12.81 21.09 -18.57
CA ARG A 317 -13.97 21.90 -18.97
C ARG A 317 -15.27 21.26 -18.43
N GLY A 318 -16.05 22.03 -17.68
CA GLY A 318 -17.26 21.51 -17.03
C GLY A 318 -17.02 20.70 -15.74
N TYR A 319 -15.85 20.80 -15.09
CA TYR A 319 -15.52 20.03 -13.88
C TYR A 319 -16.60 20.10 -12.78
N ARG A 320 -17.28 21.25 -12.61
CA ARG A 320 -18.38 21.40 -11.65
C ARG A 320 -19.54 20.47 -11.97
N VAL A 321 -19.95 20.42 -13.24
CA VAL A 321 -21.04 19.53 -13.70
C VAL A 321 -20.61 18.08 -13.53
N LEU A 322 -19.41 17.72 -14.01
CA LEU A 322 -18.87 16.36 -13.85
C LEU A 322 -18.79 15.92 -12.39
N THR A 323 -18.35 16.82 -11.50
CA THR A 323 -18.26 16.53 -10.07
C THR A 323 -19.65 16.35 -9.47
N MET A 324 -20.62 17.22 -9.78
CA MET A 324 -22.00 17.09 -9.30
C MET A 324 -22.69 15.83 -9.82
N SER A 325 -22.50 15.50 -11.10
CA SER A 325 -22.99 14.24 -11.68
C SER A 325 -22.36 13.02 -11.00
N TRP A 326 -21.06 13.06 -10.70
CA TRP A 326 -20.36 11.98 -10.01
C TRP A 326 -20.80 11.82 -8.56
N VAL A 327 -20.98 12.91 -7.82
CA VAL A 327 -21.57 12.92 -6.47
C VAL A 327 -22.99 12.36 -6.50
N GLY A 328 -23.81 12.78 -7.49
CA GLY A 328 -25.16 12.26 -7.70
C GLY A 328 -25.17 10.76 -7.98
N LEU A 329 -24.24 10.26 -8.79
CA LEU A 329 -24.05 8.82 -9.05
C LEU A 329 -23.66 8.08 -7.76
N GLY A 330 -22.75 8.62 -6.96
CA GLY A 330 -22.36 8.05 -5.66
C GLY A 330 -23.55 7.94 -4.71
N LEU A 331 -24.34 9.01 -4.58
CA LEU A 331 -25.56 9.01 -3.75
C LEU A 331 -26.59 8.01 -4.28
N GLY A 332 -26.81 7.98 -5.60
CA GLY A 332 -27.69 7.01 -6.25
C GLY A 332 -27.24 5.57 -6.03
N GLY A 333 -25.94 5.29 -6.06
CA GLY A 333 -25.37 3.99 -5.75
C GLY A 333 -25.60 3.57 -4.30
N VAL A 334 -25.47 4.49 -3.33
CA VAL A 334 -25.79 4.22 -1.92
C VAL A 334 -27.27 3.92 -1.74
N ILE A 335 -28.15 4.73 -2.33
CA ILE A 335 -29.60 4.50 -2.30
C ILE A 335 -29.94 3.15 -2.93
N PHE A 336 -29.35 2.83 -4.07
CA PHE A 336 -29.52 1.54 -4.74
C PHE A 336 -29.10 0.37 -3.84
N LEU A 337 -27.95 0.45 -3.17
CA LEU A 337 -27.50 -0.58 -2.24
C LEU A 337 -28.45 -0.75 -1.05
N ILE A 338 -28.97 0.36 -0.50
CA ILE A 338 -29.97 0.33 0.57
C ILE A 338 -31.24 -0.39 0.07
N LEU A 339 -31.78 0.04 -1.07
CA LEU A 339 -32.99 -0.56 -1.66
C LEU A 339 -32.79 -2.05 -1.97
N LEU A 340 -31.63 -2.42 -2.52
CA LEU A 340 -31.28 -3.81 -2.82
C LEU A 340 -31.19 -4.68 -1.54
N ASN A 341 -30.95 -4.09 -0.37
CA ASN A 341 -30.88 -4.83 0.90
C ASN A 341 -32.20 -4.82 1.69
N THR A 342 -33.10 -3.87 1.44
CA THR A 342 -34.36 -3.70 2.20
C THR A 342 -35.62 -4.13 1.45
N THR A 343 -35.60 -4.17 0.11
CA THR A 343 -36.80 -4.44 -0.70
C THR A 343 -36.89 -5.89 -1.19
N ALA A 344 -38.06 -6.28 -1.71
CA ALA A 344 -38.32 -7.60 -2.28
C ALA A 344 -37.41 -7.94 -3.49
N VAL A 345 -36.90 -6.92 -4.20
CA VAL A 345 -35.91 -7.08 -5.28
C VAL A 345 -34.63 -7.73 -4.72
N GLY A 346 -34.23 -7.34 -3.51
CA GLY A 346 -33.11 -7.96 -2.79
C GLY A 346 -33.30 -9.45 -2.57
N ASN A 347 -34.53 -9.87 -2.24
CA ASN A 347 -34.85 -11.28 -1.99
C ASN A 347 -34.73 -12.13 -3.26
N ALA A 348 -35.06 -11.59 -4.43
CA ALA A 348 -34.84 -12.27 -5.71
C ALA A 348 -33.33 -12.41 -6.00
N VAL A 349 -32.54 -11.36 -5.77
CA VAL A 349 -31.08 -11.35 -5.97
C VAL A 349 -30.35 -12.30 -5.01
N ARG A 350 -30.89 -12.55 -3.81
CA ARG A 350 -30.34 -13.53 -2.84
C ARG A 350 -30.24 -14.94 -3.39
N THR A 351 -31.08 -15.31 -4.36
CA THR A 351 -31.08 -16.65 -4.98
C THR A 351 -29.85 -16.89 -5.87
N ILE A 352 -29.20 -15.82 -6.35
CA ILE A 352 -27.99 -15.92 -7.17
C ILE A 352 -26.78 -15.97 -6.25
N PRO A 353 -26.03 -17.11 -6.18
CA PRO A 353 -24.98 -17.29 -5.18
C PRO A 353 -23.93 -16.18 -5.15
N SER A 354 -23.48 -15.71 -6.32
CA SER A 354 -22.45 -14.67 -6.46
C SER A 354 -22.93 -13.27 -6.09
N LEU A 355 -24.23 -13.00 -6.17
CA LEU A 355 -24.83 -11.68 -5.88
C LEU A 355 -25.51 -11.64 -4.50
N SER A 356 -25.76 -12.81 -3.90
CA SER A 356 -26.39 -12.96 -2.58
C SER A 356 -25.68 -12.14 -1.50
N ARG A 357 -24.35 -12.04 -1.61
CA ARG A 357 -23.48 -11.30 -0.71
C ARG A 357 -23.71 -9.79 -0.76
N LEU A 358 -24.14 -9.24 -1.90
CA LEU A 358 -24.43 -7.80 -2.07
C LEU A 358 -25.82 -7.42 -1.53
N SER A 359 -26.79 -8.33 -1.61
CA SER A 359 -28.15 -8.17 -1.08
C SER A 359 -28.30 -8.48 0.42
N THR A 360 -27.20 -8.79 1.10
CA THR A 360 -27.14 -9.15 2.53
C THR A 360 -26.06 -8.35 3.28
N ILE A 361 -25.63 -7.20 2.73
CA ILE A 361 -24.63 -6.31 3.33
C ILE A 361 -25.17 -5.69 4.63
N LEU A 362 -26.44 -5.29 4.65
CA LEU A 362 -27.08 -4.64 5.80
C LEU A 362 -27.71 -5.62 6.80
N ASP A 363 -27.63 -6.92 6.53
CA ASP A 363 -28.13 -7.96 7.43
C ASP A 363 -27.13 -8.20 8.56
N LEU A 364 -27.43 -7.62 9.73
CA LEU A 364 -26.62 -7.73 10.95
C LEU A 364 -26.98 -8.96 11.80
N GLU A 365 -28.10 -9.61 11.51
CA GLU A 365 -28.65 -10.71 12.32
C GLU A 365 -28.16 -12.07 11.84
N SER A 366 -27.56 -12.16 10.65
CA SER A 366 -27.12 -13.42 10.06
C SER A 366 -25.59 -13.66 10.07
N GLY A 367 -25.22 -14.95 10.18
CA GLY A 367 -23.87 -15.45 9.95
C GLY A 367 -22.82 -14.90 10.92
N THR A 368 -21.74 -14.33 10.40
CA THR A 368 -20.61 -13.82 11.21
C THR A 368 -20.82 -12.41 11.75
N ALA A 369 -21.85 -11.68 11.29
CA ALA A 369 -22.09 -10.30 11.71
C ALA A 369 -22.58 -10.25 13.16
N ILE A 370 -23.52 -11.12 13.53
CA ILE A 370 -24.05 -11.24 14.89
C ILE A 370 -22.94 -11.55 15.91
N VAL A 371 -21.98 -12.42 15.56
CA VAL A 371 -20.84 -12.74 16.43
C VAL A 371 -20.01 -11.48 16.72
N ARG A 372 -19.81 -10.60 15.74
CA ARG A 372 -19.08 -9.35 15.95
C ARG A 372 -19.86 -8.38 16.84
N VAL A 373 -21.16 -8.26 16.61
CA VAL A 373 -22.04 -7.42 17.46
C VAL A 373 -21.99 -7.90 18.90
N LEU A 374 -22.08 -9.22 19.13
CA LEU A 374 -21.98 -9.82 20.47
C LEU A 374 -20.60 -9.61 21.11
N ILE A 375 -19.51 -9.73 20.35
CA ILE A 375 -18.15 -9.45 20.86
C ILE A 375 -18.01 -7.98 21.25
N TRP A 376 -18.52 -7.06 20.42
CA TRP A 376 -18.43 -5.63 20.69
C TRP A 376 -19.30 -5.21 21.88
N ASP A 377 -20.49 -5.80 22.02
CA ASP A 377 -21.35 -5.64 23.20
C ASP A 377 -20.67 -6.19 24.46
N GLY A 378 -20.07 -7.37 24.39
CA GLY A 378 -19.28 -7.92 25.50
C GLY A 378 -18.10 -7.02 25.89
N ALA A 379 -17.35 -6.52 24.89
CA ALA A 379 -16.23 -5.62 25.12
C ALA A 379 -16.65 -4.27 25.72
N SER A 380 -17.77 -3.68 25.26
CA SER A 380 -18.28 -2.42 25.79
C SER A 380 -18.69 -2.57 27.26
N ARG A 381 -19.35 -3.68 27.62
CA ARG A 381 -19.72 -4.02 29.00
C ARG A 381 -18.51 -4.22 29.90
N MET A 382 -17.42 -4.78 29.38
CA MET A 382 -16.15 -4.94 30.12
C MET A 382 -15.41 -3.63 30.36
N VAL A 383 -15.66 -2.58 29.58
CA VAL A 383 -15.03 -1.26 29.81
C VAL A 383 -15.91 -0.36 30.69
N ALA A 384 -17.22 -0.60 30.69
CA ALA A 384 -18.15 0.10 31.58
C ALA A 384 -17.88 -0.26 33.05
N PRO A 385 -18.22 0.63 34.01
CA PRO A 385 -18.14 0.29 35.43
C PRO A 385 -18.90 -1.01 35.72
N HIS A 386 -18.18 -2.04 36.15
CA HIS A 386 -18.71 -3.35 36.46
C HIS A 386 -18.14 -3.86 37.78
N ALA A 387 -18.82 -4.84 38.40
CA ALA A 387 -18.28 -5.53 39.56
C ALA A 387 -16.94 -6.21 39.22
N PRO A 388 -15.99 -6.36 40.16
CA PRO A 388 -14.71 -7.01 39.90
C PRO A 388 -14.89 -8.36 39.20
N ILE A 389 -14.10 -8.62 38.17
CA ILE A 389 -14.11 -9.92 37.48
C ILE A 389 -13.62 -10.97 38.48
N ILE A 390 -14.51 -11.88 38.86
CA ILE A 390 -14.17 -13.03 39.71
C ILE A 390 -13.49 -14.05 38.80
N TYR A 391 -12.19 -14.27 39.02
CA TYR A 391 -11.48 -15.33 38.32
C TYR A 391 -12.03 -16.69 38.78
N PRO A 392 -12.30 -17.64 37.86
CA PRO A 392 -12.58 -19.01 38.27
C PRO A 392 -11.37 -19.51 39.06
N ASP A 393 -11.62 -19.97 40.27
CA ASP A 393 -10.63 -20.45 41.24
C ASP A 393 -10.05 -21.83 40.89
N GLY A 394 -10.55 -22.43 39.80
CA GLY A 394 -10.08 -23.72 39.31
C GLY A 394 -10.34 -24.87 40.29
N SER A 395 -11.26 -24.68 41.26
CA SER A 395 -11.67 -25.68 42.22
C SER A 395 -12.81 -26.57 41.71
#